data_AF-A0A3N0ZVW1-F1
#
_entry.id   AF-A0A3N0ZVW1-F1
#
_cell.length_a   1.000
_cell.length_b   1.000
_cell.length_c   1.000
_cell.angle_alpha   90.00
_cell.angle_beta   90.00
_cell.angle_gamma   90.00
#
_symmetry.space_group_name_H-M   'P 1'
#
loop_
_entity.id
_entity.type
_entity.pdbx_description
1 polymer ?
#
loop_
_entity_poly.entity_id
_entity_poly.type
_entity_poly.pdbx_seq_one_letter_code
_entity_poly.pdbx_strand_id
1 'polypeptide(L)'
;MKEIENNSGIIISYMTMRRLIGILGMALPFVVVIGGAINNPYYNVLGSISQYYYSNMRDFFVGLLCAIAFFLTTYKGHENDHVFMILSGVFLLGVALFPTSIVNAPHQQVGIFQICDNTSMWIHLTFAGLYFLTLSYISYFLFTKSDQKKLKRRKRIRNRIYRTCGVVMVVSVLLIFVYFVFFEDTFISN
;
A
#
# COMPACT_ATOMS: atom_id res chain seq x y z
N MET A 1 0.87 21.42 33.29
CA MET A 1 -0.43 20.85 32.87
C MET A 1 -0.65 20.96 31.36
N LYS A 2 -0.46 22.14 30.73
CA LYS A 2 -0.53 22.33 29.26
C LYS A 2 0.36 21.40 28.41
N GLU A 3 1.59 21.11 28.86
CA GLU A 3 2.49 20.21 28.11
C GLU A 3 2.01 18.75 28.08
N ILE A 4 1.43 18.23 29.17
CA ILE A 4 0.94 16.86 29.25
C ILE A 4 -0.32 16.69 28.40
N GLU A 5 -1.18 17.71 28.38
CA GLU A 5 -2.41 17.74 27.56
C GLU A 5 -2.08 17.79 26.06
N ASN A 6 -1.12 18.64 25.65
CA ASN A 6 -0.65 18.72 24.27
C ASN A 6 -0.02 17.39 23.81
N ASN A 7 0.84 16.78 24.65
CA ASN A 7 1.48 15.50 24.31
C ASN A 7 0.46 14.36 24.21
N SER A 8 -0.57 14.35 25.07
CA SER A 8 -1.67 13.38 25.00
C SER A 8 -2.51 13.54 23.73
N GLY A 9 -2.84 14.76 23.34
CA GLY A 9 -3.56 15.05 22.09
C GLY A 9 -2.77 14.63 20.85
N ILE A 10 -1.46 14.90 20.84
CA ILE A 10 -0.53 14.49 19.78
C ILE A 10 -0.47 12.96 19.66
N ILE A 11 -0.34 12.23 20.78
CA ILE A 11 -0.30 10.76 20.80
C ILE A 11 -1.61 10.14 20.30
N ILE A 12 -2.76 10.69 20.70
CA ILE A 12 -4.09 10.23 20.24
C ILE A 12 -4.22 10.44 18.73
N SER A 13 -3.81 11.60 18.22
CA SER A 13 -3.81 11.90 16.78
C SER A 13 -2.98 10.88 15.98
N TYR A 14 -1.77 10.52 16.46
CA TYR A 14 -0.94 9.51 15.82
C TYR A 14 -1.57 8.12 15.80
N MET A 15 -2.20 7.71 16.90
CA MET A 15 -2.89 6.42 16.97
C MET A 15 -4.10 6.38 16.04
N THR A 16 -4.85 7.48 15.95
CA THR A 16 -5.98 7.61 15.04
C THR A 16 -5.53 7.54 13.58
N MET A 17 -4.45 8.23 13.22
CA MET A 17 -3.91 8.22 11.86
C MET A 17 -3.52 6.82 11.40
N ARG A 18 -2.78 6.06 12.23
CA ARG A 18 -2.42 4.67 11.89
C ARG A 18 -3.63 3.76 11.76
N ARG A 19 -4.66 3.96 12.60
CA ARG A 19 -5.91 3.20 12.52
C ARG A 19 -6.65 3.52 11.22
N LEU A 20 -6.77 4.79 10.86
CA LEU A 20 -7.40 5.21 9.61
C LEU A 20 -6.70 4.61 8.40
N ILE A 21 -5.38 4.76 8.28
CA ILE A 21 -4.59 4.17 7.18
C ILE A 21 -4.82 2.66 7.09
N GLY A 22 -4.78 1.95 8.22
CA GLY A 22 -5.01 0.51 8.26
C GLY A 22 -6.43 0.12 7.87
N ILE A 23 -7.45 0.83 8.36
CA ILE A 23 -8.87 0.57 8.02
C ILE A 23 -9.11 0.82 6.54
N LEU A 24 -8.62 1.94 6.00
CA LEU A 24 -8.77 2.28 4.58
C LEU A 24 -8.07 1.23 3.69
N GLY A 25 -6.86 0.82 4.05
CA GLY A 25 -6.13 -0.23 3.31
C GLY A 25 -6.80 -1.60 3.37
N MET A 26 -7.35 -2.00 4.52
CA MET A 26 -8.09 -3.27 4.65
C MET A 26 -9.45 -3.23 3.94
N ALA A 27 -10.12 -2.07 3.91
CA ALA A 27 -11.42 -1.89 3.28
C ALA A 27 -11.31 -1.84 1.74
N LEU A 28 -10.20 -1.33 1.22
CA LEU A 28 -9.96 -1.12 -0.22
C LEU A 28 -10.41 -2.29 -1.12
N PRO A 29 -9.94 -3.55 -0.93
CA PRO A 29 -10.33 -4.66 -1.81
C PRO A 29 -11.84 -4.91 -1.82
N PHE A 30 -12.51 -4.81 -0.67
CA PHE A 30 -13.95 -5.02 -0.58
C PHE A 30 -14.73 -3.92 -1.29
N VAL A 31 -14.32 -2.66 -1.08
CA VAL A 31 -15.01 -1.51 -1.67
C VAL A 31 -14.90 -1.54 -3.19
N VAL A 32 -13.72 -1.83 -3.76
CA VAL A 32 -13.57 -1.87 -5.21
C VAL A 32 -14.31 -3.04 -5.84
N VAL A 33 -14.31 -4.23 -5.22
CA VAL A 33 -15.06 -5.40 -5.73
C VAL A 33 -16.56 -5.14 -5.70
N ILE A 34 -17.10 -4.68 -4.56
CA ILE A 34 -18.53 -4.41 -4.42
C ILE A 34 -18.92 -3.27 -5.36
N GLY A 35 -18.17 -2.18 -5.38
CA GLY A 35 -18.44 -1.04 -6.24
C GLY A 35 -18.33 -1.36 -7.74
N GLY A 36 -17.44 -2.29 -8.11
CA GLY A 36 -17.33 -2.79 -9.48
C GLY A 36 -18.54 -3.62 -9.91
N ALA A 37 -19.13 -4.37 -8.99
CA ALA A 37 -20.34 -5.17 -9.23
C ALA A 37 -21.61 -4.32 -9.31
N ILE A 38 -21.63 -3.13 -8.70
CA ILE A 38 -22.78 -2.22 -8.77
C ILE A 38 -23.01 -1.80 -10.22
N ASN A 39 -24.23 -1.98 -10.71
CA ASN A 39 -24.68 -1.63 -12.06
C ASN A 39 -23.97 -2.39 -13.21
N ASN A 40 -23.28 -3.49 -12.93
CA ASN A 40 -22.71 -4.36 -13.95
C ASN A 40 -23.11 -5.83 -13.74
N PRO A 41 -24.15 -6.32 -14.43
CA PRO A 41 -24.65 -7.69 -14.26
C PRO A 41 -23.69 -8.78 -14.78
N TYR A 42 -22.68 -8.43 -15.57
CA TYR A 42 -21.66 -9.35 -16.08
C TYR A 42 -20.29 -9.11 -15.42
N TYR A 43 -20.30 -8.55 -14.21
CA TYR A 43 -19.08 -8.21 -13.50
C TYR A 43 -18.30 -9.46 -13.08
N ASN A 44 -17.05 -9.53 -13.50
CA ASN A 44 -16.07 -10.50 -13.02
C ASN A 44 -15.04 -9.79 -12.14
N VAL A 45 -14.68 -10.44 -11.03
CA VAL A 45 -13.62 -9.96 -10.15
C VAL A 45 -12.32 -9.89 -10.95
N LEU A 46 -11.69 -8.72 -10.96
CA LEU A 46 -10.43 -8.49 -11.66
C LEU A 46 -9.29 -9.26 -10.98
N GLY A 47 -8.32 -9.71 -11.77
CA GLY A 47 -7.18 -10.54 -11.33
C GLY A 47 -6.21 -9.83 -10.38
N SER A 48 -6.25 -8.49 -10.29
CA SER A 48 -5.55 -7.74 -9.24
C SER A 48 -6.29 -6.48 -8.82
N ILE A 49 -5.99 -5.97 -7.63
CA ILE A 49 -6.56 -4.70 -7.13
C ILE A 49 -6.18 -3.53 -8.06
N SER A 50 -4.97 -3.54 -8.61
CA SER A 50 -4.54 -2.48 -9.53
C SER A 50 -5.21 -2.55 -10.91
N GLN A 51 -5.92 -3.63 -11.26
CA GLN A 51 -6.70 -3.64 -12.51
C GLN A 51 -7.94 -2.73 -12.45
N TYR A 52 -8.36 -2.30 -11.25
CA TYR A 52 -9.48 -1.37 -11.08
C TYR A 52 -9.20 0.05 -11.60
N TYR A 53 -7.98 0.33 -12.09
CA TYR A 53 -7.73 1.49 -12.95
C TYR A 53 -8.64 1.54 -14.19
N TYR A 54 -9.09 0.38 -14.65
CA TYR A 54 -9.85 0.23 -15.90
C TYR A 54 -11.32 -0.14 -15.65
N SER A 55 -11.81 0.07 -14.43
CA SER A 55 -13.22 -0.10 -14.10
C SER A 55 -13.85 1.22 -13.67
N ASN A 56 -15.16 1.21 -13.45
CA ASN A 56 -15.93 2.31 -12.87
C ASN A 56 -15.42 2.76 -11.49
N MET A 57 -14.62 1.94 -10.81
CA MET A 57 -14.06 2.24 -9.48
C MET A 57 -12.69 2.94 -9.53
N ARG A 58 -12.19 3.29 -10.72
CA ARG A 58 -10.92 3.98 -10.92
C ARG A 58 -10.76 5.20 -10.01
N ASP A 59 -11.72 6.13 -10.06
CA ASP A 59 -11.59 7.42 -9.37
C ASP A 59 -11.57 7.24 -7.85
N PHE A 60 -12.38 6.30 -7.34
CA PHE A 60 -12.38 5.95 -5.93
C PHE A 60 -11.05 5.29 -5.51
N PHE A 61 -10.57 4.33 -6.30
CA PHE A 61 -9.30 3.65 -6.05
C PHE A 61 -8.14 4.64 -5.98
N VAL A 62 -7.99 5.49 -7.00
CA VAL A 62 -6.92 6.51 -7.07
C VAL A 62 -7.07 7.53 -5.94
N GLY A 63 -8.28 8.02 -5.70
CA GLY A 63 -8.55 8.97 -4.62
C GLY A 63 -8.18 8.41 -3.24
N LEU A 64 -8.49 7.14 -2.98
CA LEU A 64 -8.16 6.48 -1.72
C LEU A 64 -6.64 6.30 -1.56
N LEU A 65 -5.93 5.88 -2.61
CA LEU A 65 -4.47 5.76 -2.57
C LEU A 65 -3.80 7.12 -2.32
N CYS A 66 -4.27 8.18 -2.98
CA CYS A 66 -3.81 9.55 -2.72
C CYS A 66 -4.07 9.96 -1.26
N ALA A 67 -5.26 9.69 -0.72
CA ALA A 67 -5.57 10.01 0.67
C ALA A 67 -4.66 9.26 1.66
N ILE A 68 -4.43 7.96 1.46
CA ILE A 68 -3.51 7.17 2.29
C ILE A 68 -2.08 7.69 2.14
N ALA A 69 -1.65 8.05 0.94
CA ALA A 69 -0.32 8.61 0.68
C ALA A 69 -0.08 9.89 1.50
N PHE A 70 -1.03 10.84 1.47
CA PHE A 70 -0.95 12.06 2.27
C PHE A 70 -1.01 11.78 3.77
N PHE A 71 -1.80 10.81 4.20
CA PHE A 71 -1.84 10.42 5.61
C PHE A 71 -0.51 9.80 6.07
N LEU A 72 0.17 9.04 5.22
CA LEU A 72 1.50 8.51 5.51
C LEU A 72 2.57 9.61 5.61
N THR A 73 2.56 10.61 4.71
CA THR A 73 3.55 11.70 4.75
C THR A 73 3.38 12.62 5.96
N THR A 74 2.14 12.90 6.35
CA THR A 74 1.81 13.76 7.51
C THR A 74 1.98 13.05 8.85
N TYR A 75 2.04 11.72 8.85
CA TYR A 75 2.24 10.95 10.06
C TYR A 75 3.66 11.19 10.62
N LYS A 76 3.77 11.97 11.71
CA LYS A 76 5.02 12.13 12.47
C LYS A 76 5.21 10.92 13.40
N GLY A 77 6.17 10.07 13.04
CA GLY A 77 6.58 8.92 13.86
C GLY A 77 7.51 9.32 15.01
N HIS A 78 8.20 8.32 15.56
CA HIS A 78 9.32 8.58 16.46
C HIS A 78 10.41 9.36 15.71
N GLU A 79 11.04 10.33 16.37
CA GLU A 79 11.68 11.50 15.73
C GLU A 79 12.71 11.19 14.64
N ASN A 80 13.37 10.03 14.69
CA ASN A 80 14.44 9.67 13.76
C ASN A 80 14.02 8.82 12.56
N ASP A 81 12.76 8.35 12.47
CA ASP A 81 12.34 7.40 11.43
C ASP A 81 11.19 7.92 10.54
N HIS A 82 10.89 9.23 10.58
CA HIS A 82 9.84 9.87 9.78
C HIS A 82 10.06 9.73 8.28
N VAL A 83 11.33 9.66 7.85
CA VAL A 83 11.74 9.53 6.45
C VAL A 83 11.09 8.33 5.76
N PHE A 84 10.99 7.18 6.45
CA PHE A 84 10.36 5.98 5.88
C PHE A 84 8.85 6.16 5.67
N MET A 85 8.19 6.93 6.53
CA MET A 85 6.76 7.23 6.38
C MET A 85 6.54 8.16 5.18
N ILE A 86 7.39 9.18 5.00
CA ILE A 86 7.38 10.03 3.80
C ILE A 86 7.62 9.18 2.55
N LEU A 87 8.68 8.36 2.53
CA LEU A 87 9.00 7.46 1.41
C LEU A 87 7.81 6.57 1.06
N SER A 88 7.17 5.95 2.05
CA SER A 88 5.98 5.12 1.79
C SER A 88 4.83 5.93 1.18
N GLY A 89 4.62 7.18 1.61
CA GLY A 89 3.62 8.05 1.01
C GLY A 89 3.95 8.43 -0.43
N VAL A 90 5.21 8.79 -0.71
CA VAL A 90 5.68 9.11 -2.08
C VAL A 90 5.55 7.90 -3.00
N PHE A 91 5.93 6.72 -2.53
CA PHE A 91 5.81 5.49 -3.32
C PHE A 91 4.35 5.15 -3.59
N LEU A 92 3.47 5.26 -2.60
CA LEU A 92 2.04 5.02 -2.79
C LEU A 92 1.39 6.05 -3.73
N LEU A 93 1.85 7.31 -3.68
CA LEU A 93 1.41 8.32 -4.63
C LEU A 93 1.88 7.99 -6.06
N GLY A 94 3.11 7.48 -6.20
CA GLY A 94 3.59 6.93 -7.47
C GLY A 94 2.69 5.81 -8.00
N VAL A 95 2.34 4.83 -7.14
CA VAL A 95 1.37 3.78 -7.48
C VAL A 95 0.07 4.40 -8.00
N ALA A 96 -0.47 5.41 -7.30
CA ALA A 96 -1.73 6.07 -7.64
C ALA A 96 -1.71 6.77 -9.02
N LEU A 97 -0.60 7.41 -9.37
CA LEU A 97 -0.46 8.24 -10.57
C LEU A 97 -0.16 7.46 -11.86
N PHE A 98 0.41 6.27 -11.74
CA PHE A 98 0.81 5.44 -12.88
C PHE A 98 -0.08 4.18 -12.95
N PRO A 99 -1.08 4.11 -13.85
CA PRO A 99 -1.89 2.91 -14.04
C PRO A 99 -1.09 1.70 -14.52
N THR A 100 -1.56 0.49 -14.21
CA THR A 100 -1.03 -0.76 -14.78
C THR A 100 -1.47 -0.94 -16.23
N SER A 101 -1.11 -2.03 -16.91
CA SER A 101 -1.67 -2.39 -18.22
C SER A 101 -2.80 -3.42 -18.10
N ILE A 102 -3.60 -3.55 -19.16
CA ILE A 102 -4.55 -4.66 -19.30
C ILE A 102 -3.87 -5.74 -20.15
N VAL A 103 -3.80 -6.96 -19.63
CA VAL A 103 -3.27 -8.11 -20.35
C VAL A 103 -4.12 -8.35 -21.61
N ASN A 104 -3.46 -8.53 -22.76
CA ASN A 104 -4.09 -8.76 -24.07
C ASN A 104 -4.89 -7.59 -24.67
N ALA A 105 -4.70 -6.36 -24.20
CA ALA A 105 -5.24 -5.17 -24.83
C ALA A 105 -4.20 -4.50 -25.77
N PRO A 106 -4.62 -3.80 -26.83
CA PRO A 106 -3.71 -2.99 -27.63
C PRO A 106 -3.06 -1.90 -26.78
N HIS A 107 -1.76 -1.66 -27.03
CA HIS A 107 -1.03 -0.59 -26.35
C HIS A 107 -1.75 0.75 -26.50
N GLN A 108 -1.92 1.44 -25.39
CA GLN A 108 -2.62 2.71 -25.32
C GLN A 108 -1.90 3.67 -24.37
N GLN A 109 -2.22 4.95 -24.51
CA GLN A 109 -1.75 5.98 -23.59
C GLN A 109 -2.63 5.98 -22.33
N VAL A 110 -1.99 5.98 -21.15
CA VAL A 110 -2.67 5.82 -19.87
C VAL A 110 -2.26 6.87 -18.84
N GLY A 111 -3.12 7.05 -17.84
CA GLY A 111 -2.87 7.95 -16.71
C GLY A 111 -2.92 9.43 -17.06
N ILE A 112 -2.56 10.28 -16.09
CA ILE A 112 -2.54 11.74 -16.28
C ILE A 112 -1.42 12.20 -17.23
N PHE A 113 -0.34 11.44 -17.32
CA PHE A 113 0.82 11.76 -18.14
C PHE A 113 0.72 11.25 -19.58
N GLN A 114 -0.34 10.51 -19.93
CA GLN A 114 -0.59 9.98 -21.28
C GLN A 114 0.62 9.22 -21.86
N ILE A 115 1.29 8.42 -21.02
CA ILE A 115 2.43 7.60 -21.41
C ILE A 115 1.99 6.21 -21.87
N CYS A 116 2.86 5.49 -22.59
CA CYS A 116 2.62 4.10 -22.98
C CYS A 116 2.30 3.21 -21.77
N ASP A 117 1.27 2.38 -21.88
CA ASP A 117 0.79 1.49 -20.82
C ASP A 117 1.86 0.53 -20.30
N ASN A 118 2.71 -0.01 -21.17
CA ASN A 118 3.82 -0.87 -20.77
C ASN A 118 4.81 -0.11 -19.86
N THR A 119 5.20 1.11 -20.25
CA THR A 119 6.07 1.94 -19.42
C THR A 119 5.41 2.29 -18.09
N SER A 120 4.13 2.66 -18.11
CA SER A 120 3.35 2.95 -16.90
C SER A 120 3.28 1.74 -15.96
N MET A 121 3.11 0.53 -16.52
CA MET A 121 3.08 -0.73 -15.76
C MET A 121 4.38 -0.96 -14.99
N TRP A 122 5.55 -0.83 -15.65
CA TRP A 122 6.84 -1.01 -14.99
C TRP A 122 7.09 0.03 -13.89
N ILE A 123 6.70 1.28 -14.14
CA ILE A 123 6.76 2.35 -13.14
C ILE A 123 5.86 2.00 -11.95
N HIS A 124 4.61 1.59 -12.20
CA HIS A 124 3.65 1.18 -11.18
C HIS A 124 4.20 0.03 -10.32
N LEU A 125 4.68 -1.03 -10.96
CA LEU A 125 5.24 -2.21 -10.27
C LEU A 125 6.45 -1.84 -9.41
N THR A 126 7.33 -0.97 -9.93
CA THR A 126 8.49 -0.48 -9.17
C THR A 126 8.06 0.29 -7.93
N PHE A 127 7.14 1.26 -8.07
CA PHE A 127 6.61 2.01 -6.94
C PHE A 127 5.86 1.13 -5.93
N ALA A 128 5.08 0.15 -6.40
CA ALA A 128 4.36 -0.79 -5.55
C ALA A 128 5.34 -1.67 -4.75
N GLY A 129 6.37 -2.20 -5.41
CA GLY A 129 7.42 -2.97 -4.75
C GLY A 129 8.14 -2.15 -3.66
N LEU A 130 8.56 -0.93 -3.99
CA LEU A 130 9.20 -0.02 -3.04
C LEU A 130 8.27 0.36 -1.87
N TYR A 131 6.99 0.57 -2.15
CA TYR A 131 5.97 0.81 -1.13
C TYR A 131 5.87 -0.36 -0.14
N PHE A 132 5.70 -1.60 -0.64
CA PHE A 132 5.56 -2.78 0.22
C PHE A 132 6.84 -3.11 0.98
N LEU A 133 8.01 -2.92 0.38
CA LEU A 133 9.30 -3.08 1.08
C LEU A 133 9.45 -2.06 2.21
N THR A 134 9.11 -0.81 1.96
CA THR A 134 9.14 0.25 2.98
C THR A 134 8.15 -0.02 4.09
N LEU A 135 6.91 -0.41 3.74
CA LEU A 135 5.88 -0.76 4.71
C LEU A 135 6.28 -1.99 5.54
N SER A 136 6.95 -2.97 4.93
CA SER A 136 7.51 -4.11 5.63
C SER A 136 8.58 -3.69 6.64
N TYR A 137 9.53 -2.85 6.25
CA TYR A 137 10.54 -2.30 7.15
C TYR A 137 9.91 -1.56 8.33
N ILE A 138 8.93 -0.69 8.06
CA ILE A 138 8.17 0.04 9.09
C ILE A 138 7.46 -0.93 10.05
N SER A 139 6.77 -1.93 9.52
CA SER A 139 6.06 -2.92 10.33
C SER A 139 7.04 -3.71 11.21
N TYR A 140 8.11 -4.23 10.63
CA TYR A 140 9.04 -5.13 11.31
C TYR A 140 9.88 -4.40 12.37
N PHE A 141 10.47 -3.25 12.03
CA PHE A 141 11.39 -2.53 12.90
C PHE A 141 10.72 -1.38 13.64
N LEU A 142 10.11 -0.45 12.92
CA LEU A 142 9.67 0.82 13.50
C LEU A 142 8.51 0.65 14.48
N PHE A 143 7.47 -0.11 14.13
CA PHE A 143 6.32 -0.33 15.02
C PHE A 143 6.64 -1.26 16.20
N THR A 144 7.73 -2.01 16.12
CA THR A 144 8.17 -2.90 17.20
C THR A 144 9.08 -2.23 18.21
N LYS A 145 9.70 -1.08 17.88
CA LYS A 145 10.47 -0.24 18.82
C LYS A 145 9.68 0.05 20.11
N SER A 146 10.41 0.10 21.22
CA SER A 146 9.87 0.29 22.56
C SER A 146 10.97 0.74 23.53
N ASP A 147 10.74 1.84 24.25
CA ASP A 147 11.72 2.39 25.22
C ASP A 147 11.65 1.71 26.60
N GLN A 148 10.78 0.70 26.74
CA GLN A 148 10.57 -0.03 27.99
C GLN A 148 11.50 -1.23 28.09
N LYS A 149 12.32 -1.29 29.16
CA LYS A 149 13.21 -2.43 29.48
C LYS A 149 12.48 -3.78 29.56
N LYS A 150 11.23 -3.80 30.05
CA LYS A 150 10.38 -5.00 30.10
C LYS A 150 9.09 -4.80 29.31
N LEU A 151 8.94 -5.54 28.21
CA LEU A 151 7.75 -5.49 27.37
C LEU A 151 6.54 -6.15 28.05
N LYS A 152 5.42 -5.42 28.16
CA LYS A 152 4.12 -5.96 28.58
C LYS A 152 3.62 -7.04 27.59
N ARG A 153 2.87 -8.03 28.08
CA ARG A 153 2.32 -9.15 27.27
C ARG A 153 1.59 -8.69 26.01
N ARG A 154 0.72 -7.67 26.12
CA ARG A 154 -0.02 -7.09 24.98
C ARG A 154 0.90 -6.52 23.88
N LYS A 155 1.99 -5.82 24.25
CA LYS A 155 2.96 -5.28 23.29
C LYS A 155 3.76 -6.40 22.61
N ARG A 156 4.11 -7.47 23.32
CA ARG A 156 4.78 -8.65 22.72
C ARG A 156 3.93 -9.30 21.63
N ILE A 157 2.63 -9.50 21.89
CA ILE A 157 1.69 -10.07 20.89
C ILE A 157 1.64 -9.16 19.65
N ARG A 158 1.44 -7.86 19.84
CA ARG A 158 1.41 -6.90 18.74
C ARG A 158 2.72 -6.89 17.94
N ASN A 159 3.87 -6.90 18.61
CA ASN A 159 5.17 -6.96 17.93
C ASN A 159 5.34 -8.25 17.13
N ARG A 160 4.84 -9.39 17.61
CA ARG A 160 4.84 -10.65 16.86
C ARG A 160 4.02 -10.52 15.58
N ILE A 161 2.80 -9.99 15.67
CA ILE A 161 1.93 -9.76 14.51
C ILE A 161 2.65 -8.88 13.48
N TYR A 162 3.19 -7.72 13.90
CA TYR A 162 3.88 -6.82 12.99
C TYR A 162 5.11 -7.44 12.31
N ARG A 163 5.88 -8.28 13.02
CA ARG A 163 7.02 -8.99 12.43
C ARG A 163 6.58 -10.05 11.43
N THR A 164 5.56 -10.83 11.76
CA THR A 164 5.01 -11.84 10.83
C THR A 164 4.48 -11.17 9.56
N CYS A 165 3.72 -10.07 9.68
CA CYS A 165 3.25 -9.32 8.51
C CYS A 165 4.42 -8.75 7.68
N GLY A 166 5.46 -8.22 8.33
CA GLY A 166 6.67 -7.74 7.64
C GLY A 166 7.33 -8.84 6.81
N VAL A 167 7.58 -10.01 7.42
CA VAL A 167 8.18 -11.17 6.74
C VAL A 167 7.33 -11.64 5.57
N VAL A 168 6.00 -11.77 5.76
CA VAL A 168 5.08 -12.17 4.70
C VAL A 168 5.16 -11.21 3.52
N MET A 169 5.14 -9.90 3.75
CA MET A 169 5.26 -8.90 2.67
C MET A 169 6.56 -9.05 1.88
N VAL A 170 7.71 -9.26 2.55
CA VAL A 170 9.00 -9.46 1.85
C VAL A 170 8.97 -10.74 1.02
N VAL A 171 8.48 -11.84 1.58
CA VAL A 171 8.38 -13.11 0.86
C VAL A 171 7.47 -12.96 -0.36
N SER A 172 6.31 -12.29 -0.24
CA SER A 172 5.42 -12.02 -1.37
C SER A 172 6.11 -11.21 -2.47
N VAL A 173 6.82 -10.14 -2.13
CA VAL A 173 7.55 -9.33 -3.12
C VAL A 173 8.66 -10.13 -3.79
N LEU A 174 9.40 -10.95 -3.04
CA LEU A 174 10.45 -11.83 -3.59
C LEU A 174 9.86 -12.90 -4.53
N LEU A 175 8.73 -13.51 -4.16
CA LEU A 175 8.05 -14.50 -5.01
C LEU A 175 7.57 -13.87 -6.32
N ILE A 176 7.02 -12.66 -6.27
CA ILE A 176 6.62 -11.91 -7.48
C ILE A 176 7.86 -11.63 -8.35
N PHE A 177 8.97 -11.19 -7.76
CA PHE A 177 10.21 -10.95 -8.50
C PHE A 177 10.76 -12.23 -9.15
N VAL A 178 10.80 -13.34 -8.41
CA VAL A 178 11.21 -14.65 -8.96
C VAL A 178 10.28 -15.10 -10.08
N TYR A 179 8.96 -14.88 -9.94
CA TYR A 179 8.00 -15.18 -11.00
C TYR A 179 8.33 -14.42 -12.30
N PHE A 180 8.54 -13.11 -12.22
CA PHE A 180 8.89 -12.30 -13.40
C PHE A 180 10.24 -12.70 -14.01
N VAL A 181 11.26 -13.00 -13.19
CA VAL A 181 12.61 -13.31 -13.71
C VAL A 181 12.73 -14.71 -14.30
N PHE A 182 12.02 -15.70 -13.75
CA PHE A 182 12.26 -17.11 -14.10
C PHE A 182 11.06 -17.81 -14.74
N PHE A 183 9.84 -17.33 -14.52
CA PHE A 183 8.61 -18.04 -14.89
C PHE A 183 7.75 -17.34 -15.94
N GLU A 184 7.99 -16.05 -16.22
CA GLU A 184 7.26 -15.30 -17.25
C GLU A 184 7.41 -15.96 -18.64
N ASP A 185 8.60 -16.46 -18.96
CA ASP A 185 8.90 -17.08 -20.26
C ASP A 185 8.43 -18.54 -20.40
N THR A 186 8.04 -19.21 -19.32
CA THR A 186 7.97 -20.69 -19.33
C THR A 186 6.59 -21.31 -19.22
N PHE A 187 5.53 -20.63 -18.72
CA PHE A 187 4.28 -21.37 -18.43
C PHE A 187 2.92 -20.72 -18.71
N ILE A 188 2.80 -19.43 -19.08
CA ILE A 188 1.48 -18.82 -19.40
C ILE A 188 1.59 -17.77 -20.53
N SER A 189 2.15 -18.17 -21.67
CA SER A 189 2.12 -17.41 -22.94
C SER A 189 1.52 -18.29 -24.04
N ASN A 190 0.32 -18.83 -23.81
CA ASN A 190 -0.56 -19.41 -24.82
C ASN A 190 -2.01 -19.03 -24.51
#